data_AF-M2PMN0-F1
#
_entry.id   AF-M2PMN0-F1
#
_cell.length_a   1.000
_cell.length_b   1.000
_cell.length_c   1.000
_cell.angle_alpha   90.00
_cell.angle_beta   90.00
_cell.angle_gamma   90.00
#
_symmetry.space_group_name_H-M   'P 1'
#
loop_
_entity.id
_entity.type
_entity.pdbx_description
1 polymer ?
#
loop_
_entity_poly.entity_id
_entity_poly.type
_entity_poly.pdbx_seq_one_letter_code
_entity_poly.pdbx_strand_id
1 'polypeptide(L)'
;MSRFYNCVWLVLNDVIIGVAIGSFLLENRQALSQILDYTLQHYLVDWIRDALMWLNNWPAGLKLNTELSSFLCHIFVGMVTLWGQLLVALSPYYPLIFWVAGAMGFFGMAAMISLLSDLLKFLTAHLWVCYWLSAIVFRQQLGFIGSLWNLFRGKRYNVLRMRLESWDYDIDQLLLGTILFTLTTFLQPTVMTYYALFATTRLLIIIIHAVLDTASALLNHFPLFALMLRIKDPLRLPGTSAVIGIVDHQVVTTC
;
A
#
# COMPACT_ATOMS: atom_id res chain seq x y z
N MET A 1 18.29 -36.04 -2.31
CA MET A 1 18.61 -35.80 -0.88
C MET A 1 18.87 -34.33 -0.56
N SER A 2 19.74 -33.60 -1.28
CA SER A 2 20.09 -32.20 -0.97
C SER A 2 18.90 -31.22 -0.88
N ARG A 3 17.87 -31.36 -1.73
CA ARG A 3 16.66 -30.52 -1.71
C ARG A 3 15.80 -30.72 -0.45
N PHE A 4 15.69 -31.95 0.05
CA PHE A 4 14.91 -32.26 1.25
C PHE A 4 15.54 -31.63 2.49
N TYR A 5 16.86 -31.77 2.67
CA TYR A 5 17.57 -31.14 3.79
C TYR A 5 17.52 -29.62 3.74
N ASN A 6 17.59 -29.01 2.56
CA ASN A 6 17.42 -27.56 2.41
C ASN A 6 16.01 -27.10 2.83
N CYS A 7 14.97 -27.82 2.40
CA CYS A 7 13.59 -27.51 2.78
C CYS A 7 13.38 -27.63 4.30
N VAL A 8 13.83 -28.74 4.91
CA VAL A 8 13.74 -28.93 6.37
C VAL A 8 14.53 -27.86 7.12
N TRP A 9 15.70 -27.47 6.62
CA TRP A 9 16.50 -26.40 7.21
C TRP A 9 15.80 -25.03 7.20
N LEU A 10 15.18 -24.66 6.07
CA LEU A 10 14.43 -23.41 5.94
C LEU A 10 13.22 -23.37 6.87
N VAL A 11 12.43 -24.45 6.90
CA VAL A 11 11.26 -24.55 7.78
C VAL A 11 11.66 -24.48 9.25
N LEU A 12 12.73 -25.18 9.66
CA LEU A 12 13.22 -25.10 11.03
C LEU A 12 13.71 -23.69 11.39
N ASN A 13 14.43 -23.02 10.47
CA ASN A 13 14.90 -21.66 10.70
C ASN A 13 13.72 -20.67 10.83
N ASP A 14 12.71 -20.77 9.97
CA ASP A 14 11.51 -19.94 10.01
C ASP A 14 10.73 -20.14 11.32
N VAL A 15 10.60 -21.39 11.81
CA VAL A 15 9.98 -21.69 13.11
C VAL A 15 10.81 -21.19 14.28
N ILE A 16 12.14 -21.39 14.28
CA ILE A 16 13.01 -20.91 15.38
C ILE A 16 12.94 -19.38 15.48
N ILE A 17 13.03 -18.66 14.36
CA ILE A 17 12.92 -17.20 14.31
C ILE A 17 11.51 -16.77 14.73
N GLY A 18 10.46 -17.44 14.24
CA GLY A 18 9.07 -17.17 14.59
C GLY A 18 8.79 -17.33 16.08
N VAL A 19 9.31 -18.39 16.72
CA VAL A 19 9.16 -18.60 18.16
C VAL A 19 9.92 -17.56 18.96
N ALA A 20 11.15 -17.22 18.57
CA ALA A 20 11.96 -16.21 19.26
C ALA A 20 11.33 -14.80 19.20
N ILE A 21 10.82 -14.41 18.02
CA ILE A 21 10.12 -13.14 17.85
C ILE A 21 8.75 -13.20 18.57
N GLY A 22 8.04 -14.32 18.46
CA GLY A 22 6.75 -14.53 19.11
C GLY A 22 6.83 -14.42 20.64
N SER A 23 7.85 -15.02 21.27
CA SER A 23 8.06 -14.89 22.72
C SER A 23 8.35 -13.44 23.13
N PHE A 24 9.17 -12.73 22.35
CA PHE A 24 9.43 -11.31 22.57
C PHE A 24 8.15 -10.46 22.48
N LEU A 25 7.27 -10.73 21.52
CA LEU A 25 5.97 -10.06 21.39
C LEU A 25 5.08 -10.32 22.61
N LEU A 26 5.05 -11.56 23.12
CA LEU A 26 4.23 -11.95 24.27
C LEU A 26 4.70 -11.29 25.57
N GLU A 27 6.02 -11.25 25.79
CA GLU A 27 6.63 -10.61 26.97
C GLU A 27 6.36 -9.10 26.99
N ASN A 28 6.45 -8.45 25.84
CA ASN A 28 6.34 -6.99 25.72
C ASN A 28 4.95 -6.50 25.28
N ARG A 29 3.93 -7.37 25.27
CA ARG A 29 2.61 -7.08 24.65
C ARG A 29 1.95 -5.79 25.12
N GLN A 30 2.09 -5.43 26.40
CA GLN A 30 1.49 -4.22 26.96
C GLN A 30 2.18 -2.97 26.44
N ALA A 31 3.51 -2.94 26.47
CA ALA A 31 4.30 -1.83 25.92
C ALA A 31 4.08 -1.70 24.40
N LEU A 32 4.11 -2.82 23.68
CA LEU A 32 3.86 -2.84 22.24
C LEU A 32 2.44 -2.37 21.89
N SER A 33 1.42 -2.72 22.68
CA SER A 33 0.06 -2.23 22.45
C SER A 33 -0.08 -0.72 22.60
N GLN A 34 0.63 -0.11 23.56
CA GLN A 34 0.63 1.34 23.75
C GLN A 34 1.34 2.06 22.59
N ILE A 35 2.48 1.50 22.16
CA ILE A 35 3.20 2.01 20.99
C ILE A 35 2.34 1.90 19.73
N LEU A 36 1.65 0.76 19.54
CA LEU A 36 0.76 0.55 18.41
C LEU A 36 -0.38 1.56 18.42
N ASP A 37 -1.07 1.74 19.55
CA ASP A 37 -2.16 2.72 19.71
C ASP A 37 -1.74 4.13 19.32
N TYR A 38 -0.62 4.60 19.90
CA TYR A 38 -0.05 5.91 19.56
C TYR A 38 0.30 6.02 18.07
N THR A 39 0.94 4.99 17.51
CA THR A 39 1.39 4.99 16.10
C THR A 39 0.21 5.00 15.14
N LEU A 40 -0.83 4.20 15.40
CA LEU A 40 -2.02 4.14 14.58
C LEU A 40 -2.78 5.47 14.61
N GLN A 41 -2.99 6.03 15.80
CA GLN A 41 -3.66 7.32 15.94
C GLN A 41 -2.88 8.42 15.23
N HIS A 42 -1.57 8.50 15.44
CA HIS A 42 -0.75 9.55 14.86
C HIS A 42 -0.69 9.49 13.32
N TYR A 43 -0.37 8.33 12.74
CA TYR A 43 -0.13 8.22 11.30
C TYR A 43 -1.42 8.02 10.48
N LEU A 44 -2.41 7.27 11.01
CA LEU A 44 -3.63 6.97 10.24
C LEU A 44 -4.74 8.00 10.42
N VAL A 45 -4.67 8.81 11.48
CA VAL A 45 -5.70 9.80 11.82
C VAL A 45 -5.13 11.21 11.79
N ASP A 46 -4.22 11.53 12.71
CA ASP A 46 -3.78 12.92 12.93
C ASP A 46 -3.04 13.48 11.72
N TRP A 47 -2.07 12.74 11.18
CA TRP A 47 -1.30 13.19 10.01
C TRP A 47 -2.19 13.43 8.78
N ILE A 48 -3.17 12.56 8.54
CA ILE A 48 -4.11 12.69 7.42
C ILE A 48 -5.05 13.88 7.64
N ARG A 49 -5.54 14.06 8.87
CA ARG A 49 -6.37 15.21 9.24
C ARG A 49 -5.61 16.51 9.06
N ASP A 50 -4.37 16.59 9.51
CA ASP A 50 -3.52 17.77 9.35
C ASP A 50 -3.23 18.05 7.87
N ALA A 51 -2.98 17.00 7.06
CA ALA A 51 -2.81 17.14 5.62
C ALA A 51 -4.09 17.68 4.94
N LEU A 52 -5.28 17.23 5.35
CA LEU A 52 -6.56 17.73 4.84
C LEU A 52 -6.81 19.19 5.24
N MET A 53 -6.50 19.55 6.48
CA MET A 53 -6.61 20.93 6.98
C MET A 53 -5.62 21.87 6.28
N TRP A 54 -4.39 21.39 6.04
CA TRP A 54 -3.39 22.10 5.25
C TRP A 54 -3.84 22.32 3.81
N LEU A 55 -4.44 21.31 3.19
CA LEU A 55 -5.00 21.39 1.84
C LEU A 55 -6.18 22.39 1.75
N ASN A 56 -6.96 22.51 2.82
CA ASN A 56 -8.04 23.50 2.91
C ASN A 56 -7.53 24.94 3.06
N ASN A 57 -6.35 25.15 3.65
CA ASN A 57 -5.77 26.46 3.96
C ASN A 57 -4.77 26.97 2.90
N TRP A 58 -5.03 26.70 1.61
CA TRP A 58 -4.21 27.12 0.46
C TRP A 58 -2.78 26.56 0.45
N PRO A 59 -2.61 25.28 0.12
CA PRO A 59 -1.31 24.63 0.05
C PRO A 59 -0.43 25.27 -1.02
N ALA A 60 0.83 25.57 -0.69
CA ALA A 60 1.84 26.07 -1.64
C ALA A 60 1.42 27.32 -2.45
N GLY A 61 0.47 28.12 -1.94
CA GLY A 61 -0.05 29.31 -2.63
C GLY A 61 -1.01 29.01 -3.80
N LEU A 62 -1.43 27.75 -3.99
CA LEU A 62 -2.48 27.39 -4.93
C LEU A 62 -3.83 27.89 -4.41
N LYS A 63 -4.43 28.83 -5.13
CA LYS A 63 -5.78 29.33 -4.84
C LYS A 63 -6.81 28.31 -5.30
N LEU A 64 -7.15 27.39 -4.41
CA LEU A 64 -8.21 26.41 -4.60
C LEU A 64 -9.58 27.09 -4.46
N ASN A 65 -10.62 26.42 -4.97
CA ASN A 65 -11.98 26.86 -4.73
C ASN A 65 -12.35 26.61 -3.27
N THR A 66 -12.60 27.67 -2.51
CA THR A 66 -12.80 27.62 -1.06
C THR A 66 -14.02 26.79 -0.66
N GLU A 67 -15.14 26.95 -1.38
CA GLU A 67 -16.38 26.25 -1.06
C GLU A 67 -16.24 24.74 -1.29
N LEU A 68 -15.71 24.35 -2.45
CA LEU A 68 -15.50 22.93 -2.76
C LEU A 68 -14.44 22.30 -1.85
N SER A 69 -13.34 23.01 -1.57
CA SER A 69 -12.29 22.54 -0.67
C SER A 69 -12.83 22.31 0.74
N SER A 70 -13.62 23.26 1.26
CA SER A 70 -14.26 23.16 2.57
C SER A 70 -15.21 21.96 2.64
N PHE A 71 -16.03 21.76 1.61
CA PHE A 71 -16.94 20.62 1.50
C PHE A 71 -16.20 19.28 1.50
N LEU A 72 -15.17 19.11 0.66
CA LEU A 72 -14.37 17.89 0.61
C LEU A 72 -13.62 17.66 1.92
N CYS A 73 -13.04 18.71 2.50
CA CYS A 73 -12.35 18.66 3.78
C CYS A 73 -13.26 18.12 4.88
N HIS A 74 -14.47 18.67 5.04
CA HIS A 74 -15.41 18.24 6.07
C HIS A 74 -15.80 16.76 5.93
N ILE A 75 -16.03 16.29 4.70
CA ILE A 75 -16.37 14.87 4.47
C ILE A 75 -15.20 13.96 4.85
N PHE A 76 -14.00 14.25 4.35
CA PHE A 76 -12.84 13.38 4.58
C PHE A 76 -12.36 13.43 6.03
N VAL A 77 -12.34 14.61 6.66
CA VAL A 77 -12.05 14.74 8.09
C VAL A 77 -13.11 13.99 8.90
N GLY A 78 -14.39 14.08 8.53
CA GLY A 78 -15.46 13.29 9.13
C GLY A 78 -15.19 11.78 9.06
N MET A 79 -14.81 11.26 7.89
CA MET A 79 -14.49 9.83 7.73
C MET A 79 -13.28 9.40 8.56
N VAL A 80 -12.21 10.19 8.54
CA VAL A 80 -10.96 9.89 9.27
C VAL A 80 -11.19 9.96 10.78
N THR A 81 -11.97 10.92 11.27
CA THR A 81 -12.29 11.06 12.70
C THR A 81 -13.20 9.92 13.19
N LEU A 82 -14.19 9.50 12.40
CA LEU A 82 -15.00 8.31 12.71
C LEU A 82 -14.14 7.06 12.81
N TRP A 83 -13.16 6.90 11.91
CA TRP A 83 -12.21 5.79 11.99
C TRP A 83 -11.31 5.88 13.22
N GLY A 84 -10.84 7.08 13.59
CA GLY A 84 -10.08 7.29 14.83
C GLY A 84 -10.87 6.90 16.07
N GLN A 85 -12.17 7.23 16.15
CA GLN A 85 -13.04 6.78 17.24
C GLN A 85 -13.16 5.25 17.29
N LEU A 86 -13.25 4.60 16.12
CA LEU A 86 -13.23 3.14 16.04
C LEU A 86 -11.90 2.55 16.53
N LEU A 87 -10.76 3.14 16.16
CA LEU A 87 -9.44 2.71 16.65
C LEU A 87 -9.33 2.84 18.17
N VAL A 88 -9.75 3.96 18.74
CA VAL A 88 -9.79 4.15 20.20
C VAL A 88 -10.70 3.13 20.89
N ALA A 89 -11.86 2.82 20.30
CA ALA A 89 -12.74 1.78 20.82
C ALA A 89 -12.11 0.38 20.74
N LEU A 90 -11.23 0.14 19.77
CA LEU A 90 -10.47 -1.11 19.60
C LEU A 90 -9.20 -1.19 20.47
N SER A 91 -8.73 -0.07 21.02
CA SER A 91 -7.50 0.02 21.81
C SER A 91 -7.37 -1.05 22.92
N PRO A 92 -8.43 -1.36 23.71
CA PRO A 92 -8.37 -2.41 24.73
C PRO A 92 -8.07 -3.82 24.18
N TYR A 93 -8.31 -4.06 22.89
CA TYR A 93 -8.11 -5.35 22.23
C TYR A 93 -6.75 -5.48 21.55
N TYR A 94 -5.92 -4.42 21.48
CA TYR A 94 -4.58 -4.51 20.89
C TYR A 94 -3.64 -5.53 21.57
N PRO A 95 -3.64 -5.70 22.90
CA PRO A 95 -2.86 -6.77 23.53
C PRO A 95 -3.24 -8.18 23.05
N LEU A 96 -4.51 -8.39 22.66
CA LEU A 96 -4.96 -9.66 22.09
C LEU A 96 -4.34 -9.91 20.71
N ILE A 97 -4.18 -8.86 19.90
CA ILE A 97 -3.53 -8.95 18.58
C ILE A 97 -2.08 -9.44 18.75
N PHE A 98 -1.32 -8.85 19.68
CA PHE A 98 0.04 -9.29 19.97
C PHE A 98 0.08 -10.71 20.54
N TRP A 99 -0.93 -11.10 21.32
CA TRP A 99 -1.04 -12.47 21.81
C TRP A 99 -1.26 -13.49 20.68
N VAL A 100 -2.20 -13.21 19.78
CA VAL A 100 -2.45 -14.06 18.59
C VAL A 100 -1.23 -14.09 17.68
N ALA A 101 -0.61 -12.94 17.42
CA ALA A 101 0.61 -12.87 16.61
C ALA A 101 1.76 -13.69 17.24
N GLY A 102 1.96 -13.57 18.56
CA GLY A 102 2.95 -14.36 19.28
C GLY A 102 2.68 -15.86 19.23
N ALA A 103 1.42 -16.29 19.35
CA ALA A 103 1.02 -17.69 19.18
C ALA A 103 1.24 -18.19 17.75
N MET A 104 1.06 -17.35 16.74
CA MET A 104 1.35 -17.71 15.35
C MET A 104 2.85 -17.92 15.08
N GLY A 105 3.73 -17.43 15.95
CA GLY A 105 5.17 -17.70 15.88
C GLY A 105 5.53 -19.18 15.89
N PHE A 106 4.70 -20.06 16.49
CA PHE A 106 4.88 -21.51 16.41
C PHE A 106 4.75 -22.08 14.99
N PHE A 107 4.01 -21.40 14.11
CA PHE A 107 3.85 -21.77 12.71
C PHE A 107 4.93 -21.15 11.80
N GLY A 108 5.84 -20.34 12.35
CA GLY A 108 6.92 -19.69 11.61
C GLY A 108 6.78 -18.18 11.48
N MET A 109 7.89 -17.51 11.16
CA MET A 109 7.93 -16.06 10.99
C MET A 109 7.11 -15.61 9.76
N ALA A 110 7.11 -16.39 8.68
CA ALA A 110 6.29 -16.10 7.51
C ALA A 110 4.78 -16.00 7.83
N ALA A 111 4.28 -16.84 8.73
CA ALA A 111 2.89 -16.81 9.18
C ALA A 111 2.57 -15.51 9.96
N MET A 112 3.49 -15.06 10.82
CA MET A 112 3.37 -13.79 11.53
C MET A 112 3.36 -12.59 10.58
N ILE A 113 4.23 -12.59 9.55
CA ILE A 113 4.26 -11.52 8.53
C ILE A 113 2.94 -11.48 7.74
N SER A 114 2.38 -12.63 7.38
CA SER A 114 1.08 -12.69 6.70
C SER A 114 -0.03 -12.09 7.55
N LEU A 115 -0.09 -12.45 8.84
CA LEU A 115 -1.06 -11.89 9.78
C LEU A 115 -0.90 -10.36 9.92
N LEU A 116 0.34 -9.87 9.98
CA LEU A 116 0.61 -8.43 10.01
C LEU A 116 0.16 -7.72 8.73
N SER A 117 0.40 -8.31 7.56
CA SER A 117 -0.05 -7.77 6.27
C SER A 117 -1.58 -7.67 6.21
N ASP A 118 -2.30 -8.68 6.70
CA ASP A 118 -3.77 -8.65 6.73
C ASP A 118 -4.31 -7.64 7.76
N LEU A 119 -3.68 -7.54 8.92
CA LEU A 119 -4.01 -6.52 9.92
C LEU A 119 -3.81 -5.10 9.35
N LEU A 120 -2.72 -4.86 8.62
CA LEU A 120 -2.45 -3.56 7.99
C LEU A 120 -3.54 -3.18 6.97
N LYS A 121 -4.06 -4.15 6.19
CA LYS A 121 -5.18 -3.91 5.26
C LYS A 121 -6.44 -3.46 5.99
N PHE A 122 -6.74 -4.12 7.12
CA PHE A 122 -7.91 -3.76 7.94
C PHE A 122 -7.74 -2.37 8.54
N LEU A 123 -6.59 -2.08 9.16
CA LEU A 123 -6.33 -0.81 9.84
C LEU A 123 -6.32 0.40 8.89
N THR A 124 -5.95 0.18 7.62
CA THR A 124 -5.89 1.23 6.58
C THR A 124 -7.14 1.28 5.69
N ALA A 125 -8.21 0.56 6.03
CA ALA A 125 -9.40 0.44 5.19
C ALA A 125 -10.09 1.79 4.93
N HIS A 126 -10.15 2.70 5.90
CA HIS A 126 -10.71 4.04 5.70
C HIS A 126 -9.95 4.84 4.65
N LEU A 127 -8.62 4.73 4.58
CA LEU A 127 -7.80 5.41 3.57
C LEU A 127 -8.06 4.87 2.17
N TRP A 128 -8.31 3.56 2.06
CA TRP A 128 -8.75 2.96 0.80
C TRP A 128 -10.12 3.50 0.38
N VAL A 129 -11.08 3.62 1.30
CA VAL A 129 -12.40 4.21 1.03
C VAL A 129 -12.26 5.67 0.59
N CYS A 130 -11.44 6.47 1.28
CA CYS A 130 -11.19 7.88 0.91
C CYS A 130 -10.56 8.01 -0.47
N TYR A 131 -9.57 7.15 -0.79
CA TYR A 131 -8.99 7.06 -2.13
C TYR A 131 -10.05 6.71 -3.18
N TRP A 132 -10.88 5.69 -2.93
CA TRP A 132 -11.92 5.27 -3.86
C TRP A 132 -12.94 6.39 -4.13
N LEU A 133 -13.40 7.07 -3.06
CA LEU A 133 -14.32 8.22 -3.17
C LEU A 133 -13.69 9.36 -3.96
N SER A 134 -12.48 9.78 -3.62
CA SER A 134 -11.78 10.86 -4.34
C SER A 134 -11.55 10.50 -5.82
N ALA A 135 -11.23 9.24 -6.12
CA ALA A 135 -11.07 8.75 -7.49
C ALA A 135 -12.39 8.75 -8.29
N ILE A 136 -13.53 8.50 -7.64
CA ILE A 136 -14.86 8.63 -8.27
C ILE A 136 -15.12 10.08 -8.64
N VAL A 137 -14.97 10.99 -7.68
CA VAL A 137 -15.20 12.42 -7.91
C VAL A 137 -14.30 12.94 -9.03
N PHE A 138 -13.01 12.59 -9.00
CA PHE A 138 -12.06 12.96 -10.04
C PHE A 138 -12.44 12.43 -11.42
N ARG A 139 -12.83 11.15 -11.52
CA ARG A 139 -13.26 10.53 -12.78
C ARG A 139 -14.55 11.17 -13.32
N GLN A 140 -15.52 11.45 -12.45
CA GLN A 140 -16.76 12.12 -12.83
C GLN A 140 -16.48 13.54 -13.34
N GLN A 141 -15.61 14.29 -12.67
CA GLN A 141 -15.21 15.63 -13.09
C GLN A 141 -14.54 15.61 -14.47
N LEU A 142 -13.60 14.69 -14.72
CA LEU A 142 -12.98 14.53 -16.04
C LEU A 142 -13.99 14.15 -17.13
N GLY A 143 -14.93 13.25 -16.81
CA GLY A 143 -16.01 12.88 -17.73
C GLY A 143 -16.90 14.08 -18.09
N PHE A 144 -17.22 14.92 -17.10
CA PHE A 144 -18.01 16.14 -17.31
C PHE A 144 -17.27 17.16 -18.19
N ILE A 145 -15.98 17.40 -17.92
CA ILE A 145 -15.11 18.24 -18.78
C ILE A 145 -15.05 17.68 -20.21
N GLY A 146 -14.84 16.37 -20.36
CA GLY A 146 -14.79 15.71 -21.66
C GLY A 146 -16.10 15.82 -22.45
N SER A 147 -17.24 15.72 -21.76
CA SER A 147 -18.55 15.92 -22.37
C SER A 147 -18.78 17.35 -22.83
N LEU A 148 -18.41 18.35 -22.01
CA LEU A 148 -18.51 19.76 -22.36
C LEU A 148 -17.54 20.14 -23.48
N TRP A 149 -16.35 19.53 -23.52
CA TRP A 149 -15.41 19.69 -24.62
C TRP A 149 -16.01 19.20 -25.95
N ASN A 150 -16.73 18.08 -25.94
CA ASN A 150 -17.44 17.61 -27.11
C ASN A 150 -18.59 18.55 -27.52
N LEU A 151 -19.29 19.15 -26.55
CA LEU A 151 -20.32 20.17 -26.80
C LEU A 151 -19.77 21.35 -27.61
N PHE A 152 -18.61 21.92 -27.25
CA PHE A 152 -18.00 23.02 -28.03
C PHE A 152 -17.56 22.62 -29.43
N ARG A 153 -17.22 21.34 -29.63
CA ARG A 153 -16.87 20.81 -30.95
C ARG A 153 -18.09 20.50 -31.81
N GLY A 154 -19.31 20.76 -31.31
CA GLY A 154 -20.54 20.37 -31.97
C GLY A 154 -20.69 18.86 -32.08
N LYS A 155 -20.19 18.09 -31.10
CA LYS A 155 -20.22 16.62 -31.11
C LYS A 155 -21.13 16.08 -30.01
N ARG A 156 -22.09 15.24 -30.39
CA ARG A 156 -22.99 14.54 -29.48
C ARG A 156 -22.75 13.03 -29.54
N TYR A 157 -22.66 12.37 -28.38
CA TYR A 157 -22.62 10.90 -28.34
C TYR A 157 -24.00 10.33 -28.60
N ASN A 158 -24.13 9.55 -29.67
CA ASN A 158 -25.37 8.87 -30.02
C ASN A 158 -25.37 7.47 -29.39
N VAL A 159 -26.20 7.27 -28.36
CA VAL A 159 -26.30 5.99 -27.63
C VAL A 159 -26.79 4.85 -28.54
N LEU A 160 -27.65 5.14 -29.52
CA LEU A 160 -28.20 4.12 -30.43
C LEU A 160 -27.15 3.58 -31.41
N ARG A 161 -26.16 4.40 -31.78
CA ARG A 161 -25.12 4.06 -32.76
C ARG A 161 -23.72 3.95 -32.15
N MET A 162 -23.61 4.09 -30.83
CA MET A 162 -22.37 4.04 -30.05
C MET A 162 -21.21 4.86 -30.67
N ARG A 163 -21.53 6.05 -31.21
CA ARG A 163 -20.54 6.92 -31.90
C ARG A 163 -20.80 8.40 -31.66
N LEU A 164 -19.75 9.22 -31.82
CA LEU A 164 -19.84 10.68 -31.79
C LEU A 164 -20.28 11.20 -33.17
N GLU A 165 -21.40 11.92 -33.21
CA GLU A 165 -21.93 12.54 -34.43
C GLU A 165 -21.90 14.07 -34.29
N SER A 166 -21.74 14.77 -35.41
CA SER A 166 -21.92 16.22 -35.47
C SER A 166 -23.37 16.58 -35.15
N TRP A 167 -23.57 17.55 -34.27
CA TRP A 167 -24.87 18.06 -33.87
C TRP A 167 -24.83 19.58 -33.88
N ASP A 168 -25.89 20.19 -34.41
CA ASP A 168 -26.04 21.64 -34.43
C ASP A 168 -26.65 22.10 -33.10
N TYR A 169 -25.90 22.87 -32.34
CA TYR A 169 -26.30 23.36 -31.02
C TYR A 169 -26.69 24.83 -31.12
N ASP A 170 -27.82 25.19 -30.51
CA ASP A 170 -28.23 26.58 -30.41
C ASP A 170 -27.21 27.42 -29.62
N ILE A 171 -27.11 28.70 -29.92
CA ILE A 171 -26.17 29.63 -29.28
C ILE A 171 -26.36 29.64 -27.75
N ASP A 172 -27.60 29.59 -27.27
CA ASP A 172 -27.90 29.56 -25.83
C ASP A 172 -27.34 28.32 -25.13
N GLN A 173 -27.37 27.16 -25.81
CA GLN A 173 -26.82 25.90 -25.30
C GLN A 173 -25.29 25.96 -25.26
N LEU A 174 -24.67 26.59 -26.26
CA LEU A 174 -23.22 26.79 -26.31
C LEU A 174 -22.76 27.76 -25.22
N LEU A 175 -23.54 28.82 -24.95
CA LEU A 175 -23.27 29.78 -23.88
C LEU A 175 -23.33 29.09 -22.51
N LEU A 176 -24.40 28.34 -22.23
CA LEU A 176 -24.53 27.57 -20.98
C LEU A 176 -23.38 26.56 -20.83
N GLY A 177 -23.01 25.87 -21.91
CA GLY A 177 -21.86 24.98 -21.96
C GLY A 177 -20.56 25.68 -21.57
N THR A 178 -20.34 26.90 -22.08
CA THR A 178 -19.17 27.75 -21.77
C THR A 178 -19.08 28.09 -20.30
N ILE A 179 -20.20 28.48 -19.68
CA ILE A 179 -20.27 28.81 -18.25
C ILE A 179 -19.98 27.56 -17.40
N LEU A 180 -20.59 26.43 -17.72
CA LEU A 180 -20.35 25.17 -17.00
C LEU A 180 -18.91 24.70 -17.16
N PHE A 181 -18.35 24.81 -18.37
CA PHE A 181 -16.98 24.38 -18.65
C PHE A 181 -15.95 25.19 -17.88
N THR A 182 -16.10 26.52 -17.89
CA THR A 182 -15.21 27.40 -17.14
C THR A 182 -15.30 27.11 -15.65
N LEU A 183 -16.51 26.98 -15.09
CA LEU A 183 -16.72 26.63 -13.68
C LEU A 183 -16.07 25.28 -13.31
N THR A 184 -16.35 24.22 -14.06
CA THR A 184 -15.79 22.88 -13.81
C THR A 184 -14.27 22.86 -13.94
N THR A 185 -13.72 23.58 -14.93
CA THR A 185 -12.27 23.70 -15.11
C THR A 185 -11.61 24.43 -13.95
N PHE A 186 -12.26 25.43 -13.36
CA PHE A 186 -11.77 26.10 -12.15
C PHE A 186 -11.87 25.22 -10.89
N LEU A 187 -12.85 24.31 -10.82
CA LEU A 187 -12.97 23.35 -9.72
C LEU A 187 -11.97 22.18 -9.83
N GLN A 188 -11.57 21.82 -11.04
CA GLN A 188 -10.66 20.70 -11.34
C GLN A 188 -9.38 20.66 -10.49
N PRO A 189 -8.59 21.74 -10.33
CA PRO A 189 -7.37 21.70 -9.51
C PRO A 189 -7.66 21.31 -8.05
N THR A 190 -8.81 21.72 -7.52
CA THR A 190 -9.22 21.35 -6.15
C THR A 190 -9.46 19.85 -6.06
N VAL A 191 -10.26 19.27 -6.95
CA VAL A 191 -10.50 17.81 -6.95
C VAL A 191 -9.20 17.02 -7.17
N MET A 192 -8.32 17.51 -8.04
CA MET A 192 -7.04 16.87 -8.34
C MET A 192 -6.12 16.78 -7.12
N THR A 193 -6.02 17.85 -6.32
CA THR A 193 -5.14 17.86 -5.13
C THR A 193 -5.63 16.90 -4.03
N TYR A 194 -6.94 16.83 -3.79
CA TYR A 194 -7.51 15.86 -2.85
C TYR A 194 -7.31 14.42 -3.33
N TYR A 195 -7.52 14.15 -4.63
CA TYR A 195 -7.21 12.85 -5.21
C TYR A 195 -5.72 12.49 -5.07
N ALA A 196 -4.82 13.43 -5.34
CA ALA A 196 -3.38 13.22 -5.24
C ALA A 196 -2.96 12.84 -3.81
N LEU A 197 -3.47 13.52 -2.78
CA LEU A 197 -3.18 13.21 -1.37
C LEU A 197 -3.51 11.75 -1.01
N PHE A 198 -4.70 11.28 -1.38
CA PHE A 198 -5.09 9.90 -1.10
C PHE A 198 -4.40 8.89 -2.01
N ALA A 199 -4.09 9.25 -3.25
CA ALA A 199 -3.30 8.42 -4.16
C ALA A 199 -1.87 8.22 -3.62
N THR A 200 -1.20 9.27 -3.15
CA THR A 200 0.14 9.16 -2.54
C THR A 200 0.10 8.31 -1.28
N THR A 201 -0.91 8.52 -0.42
CA THR A 201 -1.09 7.70 0.79
C THR A 201 -1.30 6.22 0.45
N ARG A 202 -2.11 5.95 -0.58
CA ARG A 202 -2.35 4.58 -1.07
C ARG A 202 -1.09 3.94 -1.62
N LEU A 203 -0.27 4.69 -2.36
CA LEU A 203 1.02 4.20 -2.87
C LEU A 203 1.97 3.84 -1.73
N LEU A 204 2.07 4.67 -0.69
CA LEU A 204 2.88 4.36 0.50
C LEU A 204 2.44 3.06 1.17
N ILE A 205 1.13 2.86 1.34
CA ILE A 205 0.59 1.62 1.93
C ILE A 205 0.91 0.39 1.05
N ILE A 206 0.78 0.51 -0.27
CA ILE A 206 1.14 -0.58 -1.21
C ILE A 206 2.63 -0.91 -1.12
N ILE A 207 3.50 0.09 -1.00
CA ILE A 207 4.95 -0.12 -0.83
C ILE A 207 5.21 -0.90 0.46
N ILE A 208 4.56 -0.54 1.58
CA ILE A 208 4.70 -1.27 2.84
C ILE A 208 4.26 -2.74 2.68
N HIS A 209 3.13 -3.01 2.01
CA HIS A 209 2.72 -4.38 1.73
C HIS A 209 3.74 -5.13 0.86
N ALA A 210 4.27 -4.50 -0.18
CA ALA A 210 5.28 -5.11 -1.03
C ALA A 210 6.55 -5.45 -0.24
N VAL A 211 6.95 -4.61 0.72
CA VAL A 211 8.08 -4.91 1.62
C VAL A 211 7.78 -6.11 2.52
N LEU A 212 6.57 -6.22 3.08
CA LEU A 212 6.17 -7.38 3.88
C LEU A 212 6.14 -8.66 3.06
N ASP A 213 5.54 -8.63 1.87
CA ASP A 213 5.43 -9.78 0.98
C ASP A 213 6.81 -10.24 0.48
N THR A 214 7.71 -9.29 0.17
CA THR A 214 9.10 -9.61 -0.20
C THR A 214 9.89 -10.17 0.99
N ALA A 215 9.70 -9.66 2.21
CA ALA A 215 10.31 -10.24 3.41
C ALA A 215 9.86 -11.69 3.64
N SER A 216 8.57 -11.96 3.49
CA SER A 216 8.02 -13.33 3.58
C SER A 216 8.57 -14.24 2.47
N ALA A 217 8.66 -13.73 1.24
CA ALA A 217 9.25 -14.47 0.12
C ALA A 217 10.74 -14.77 0.34
N LEU A 218 11.50 -13.83 0.92
CA LEU A 218 12.90 -14.03 1.26
C LEU A 218 13.06 -15.12 2.33
N LEU A 219 12.26 -15.13 3.40
CA LEU A 219 12.32 -16.19 4.41
C LEU A 219 12.08 -17.59 3.80
N ASN A 220 11.15 -17.69 2.85
CA ASN A 220 10.76 -18.97 2.25
C ASN A 220 11.64 -19.43 1.08
N HIS A 221 12.27 -18.51 0.35
CA HIS A 221 13.02 -18.83 -0.88
C HIS A 221 14.53 -18.53 -0.82
N PHE A 222 15.02 -17.81 0.18
CA PHE A 222 16.44 -17.45 0.24
C PHE A 222 17.28 -18.70 0.55
N PRO A 223 18.31 -19.02 -0.27
CA PRO A 223 19.12 -20.23 -0.08
C PRO A 223 20.14 -20.03 1.06
N LEU A 224 19.65 -19.76 2.29
CA LEU A 224 20.47 -19.63 3.50
C LEU A 224 21.36 -20.86 3.70
N PHE A 225 20.87 -22.04 3.33
CA PHE A 225 21.63 -23.28 3.38
C PHE A 225 22.86 -23.30 2.47
N ALA A 226 22.77 -22.75 1.25
CA ALA A 226 23.90 -22.69 0.32
C ALA A 226 24.97 -21.70 0.79
N LEU A 227 24.55 -20.59 1.41
CA LEU A 227 25.46 -19.58 1.98
C LEU A 227 26.10 -20.08 3.28
N MET A 228 25.35 -20.75 4.15
CA MET A 228 25.85 -21.40 5.35
C MET A 228 26.83 -22.54 5.02
N LEU A 229 26.54 -23.39 4.03
CA LEU A 229 27.49 -24.42 3.57
C LEU A 229 28.77 -23.80 3.01
N ARG A 230 28.66 -22.70 2.27
CA ARG A 230 29.84 -21.98 1.75
C ARG A 230 30.72 -21.41 2.87
N ILE A 231 30.14 -21.03 4.01
CA ILE A 231 30.87 -20.48 5.16
C ILE A 231 31.39 -21.61 6.09
N LYS A 232 30.60 -22.65 6.34
CA LYS A 232 30.90 -23.69 7.34
C LYS A 232 31.72 -24.86 6.79
N ASP A 233 31.51 -25.25 5.53
CA ASP A 233 32.23 -26.37 4.89
C ASP A 233 32.25 -26.19 3.35
N PRO A 234 33.20 -25.41 2.80
CA PRO A 234 33.27 -25.18 1.35
C PRO A 234 33.49 -26.46 0.53
N LEU A 235 34.03 -27.53 1.14
CA LEU A 235 34.31 -28.83 0.48
C LEU A 235 33.08 -29.68 0.14
N ARG A 236 31.88 -29.35 0.65
CA ARG A 236 30.63 -30.10 0.33
C ARG A 236 29.87 -29.55 -0.88
N LEU A 237 30.36 -28.46 -1.50
CA LEU A 237 29.78 -27.92 -2.72
C LEU A 237 30.27 -28.75 -3.92
N PRO A 238 29.37 -29.26 -4.79
CA PRO A 238 29.74 -30.15 -5.90
C PRO A 238 30.68 -29.53 -6.95
N GLY A 239 30.96 -28.22 -6.86
CA GLY A 239 31.97 -27.55 -7.70
C GLY A 239 33.39 -27.52 -7.15
N THR A 240 33.60 -27.77 -5.85
CA THR A 240 34.96 -27.67 -5.23
C THR A 240 35.73 -28.97 -5.41
N SER A 241 35.04 -30.11 -5.37
CA SER A 241 35.63 -31.43 -5.61
C SER A 241 36.15 -31.61 -7.04
N ALA A 242 35.56 -30.91 -8.02
CA ALA A 242 36.01 -30.96 -9.42
C ALA A 242 37.33 -30.21 -9.63
N VAL A 243 37.58 -29.10 -8.92
CA VAL A 243 38.83 -28.34 -9.05
C VAL A 243 40.01 -29.09 -8.43
N ILE A 244 39.80 -29.76 -7.29
CA ILE A 244 40.85 -30.55 -6.63
C ILE A 244 41.20 -31.80 -7.46
N GLY A 245 40.20 -32.47 -8.05
CA GLY A 245 40.44 -33.63 -8.93
C GLY A 245 41.17 -33.29 -10.25
N ILE A 246 41.03 -32.06 -10.76
CA ILE A 246 41.75 -31.61 -11.96
C ILE A 246 43.22 -31.27 -11.65
N VAL A 247 43.51 -30.75 -10.44
CA VAL A 247 44.90 -30.49 -10.02
C VAL A 247 45.66 -31.81 -9.82
N ASP A 248 45.05 -32.83 -9.20
CA ASP A 248 45.71 -34.14 -9.04
C ASP A 248 45.95 -34.85 -10.39
N HIS A 249 45.06 -34.68 -11.37
CA HIS A 249 45.21 -35.33 -12.68
C HIS A 249 46.22 -34.63 -13.63
N GLN A 250 46.61 -33.39 -13.33
CA GLN A 250 47.65 -32.65 -14.08
C GLN A 250 49.07 -32.89 -13.53
N VAL A 251 49.22 -33.32 -12.28
CA VAL A 251 50.53 -33.63 -11.68
C VAL A 251 51.05 -35.01 -12.09
N VAL A 252 50.17 -35.95 -12.46
CA VAL A 252 50.55 -37.34 -12.84
C VAL A 252 50.99 -37.48 -14.31
N THR A 253 50.76 -36.48 -15.17
CA THR A 253 51.10 -36.52 -16.60
C THR A 253 52.35 -35.71 -16.98
N THR A 254 53.14 -35.25 -16.02
CA THR A 254 54.45 -34.62 -16.24
C THR A 254 55.55 -35.30 -15.42
N CYS A 255 55.77 -36.59 -15.69
CA CYS A 255 57.01 -37.33 -15.39
C CYS A 255 57.28 -38.29 -16.55
#